data_AF-A0AA39C5V6-F1
#
_entry.id   AF-A0AA39C5V6-F1
#
_cell.length_a   1.000
_cell.length_b   1.000
_cell.length_c   1.000
_cell.angle_alpha   90.00
_cell.angle_beta   90.00
_cell.angle_gamma   90.00
#
_symmetry.space_group_name_H-M   'P 1'
#
loop_
_entity.id
_entity.type
_entity.pdbx_description
1 polymer ?
#
loop_
_entity_poly.entity_id
_entity_poly.type
_entity_poly.pdbx_seq_one_letter_code
_entity_poly.pdbx_strand_id
1 'polypeptide(L)'
;MKKKLNEIKLKLSWIERLDIVNAPAPLAPELALRIQDQKDRRTNQMKGNKKLPQYKPEEDPVVNDFKRETNLHRQAQAAVMDGIARLKILGKIIIRPDDYFGQMAKTDEHMHKLRETLTKKQMAAKQCEKVRQIRQQRKVCKKIQIERTIKKHQEKRKMLE
;
A
#
# COMPACT_ATOMS: atom_id res chain seq x y z
N MET A 1 -7.97 14.29 -40.05
CA MET A 1 -7.06 14.04 -38.89
C MET A 1 -5.58 13.95 -39.25
N LYS A 2 -5.14 13.04 -40.15
CA LYS A 2 -3.70 12.85 -40.46
C LYS A 2 -2.96 14.11 -40.97
N LYS A 3 -3.62 14.94 -41.80
CA LYS A 3 -3.06 16.24 -42.26
C LYS A 3 -2.82 17.21 -41.10
N LYS A 4 -3.83 17.42 -40.24
CA LYS A 4 -3.71 18.27 -39.03
C LYS A 4 -2.68 17.76 -38.03
N LEU A 5 -2.56 16.45 -37.85
CA LEU A 5 -1.49 15.88 -37.02
C LEU A 5 -0.10 16.20 -37.58
N ASN A 6 0.07 16.18 -38.91
CA ASN A 6 1.34 16.56 -39.52
C ASN A 6 1.67 18.06 -39.39
N GLU A 7 0.66 18.93 -39.34
CA GLU A 7 0.81 20.36 -39.09
C GLU A 7 1.23 20.64 -37.64
N ILE A 8 0.67 19.90 -36.66
CA ILE A 8 0.85 20.17 -35.23
C ILE A 8 2.02 19.39 -34.62
N LYS A 9 2.40 18.24 -35.20
CA LYS A 9 3.41 17.36 -34.58
C LYS A 9 4.75 18.08 -34.45
N LEU A 10 5.30 18.05 -33.24
CA LEU A 10 6.65 18.52 -32.97
C LEU A 10 7.67 17.48 -33.48
N LYS A 11 8.54 17.91 -34.40
CA LYS A 11 9.68 17.12 -34.91
C LYS A 11 10.93 17.40 -34.06
N LEU A 12 10.82 17.16 -32.76
CA LEU A 12 11.89 17.32 -31.79
C LEU A 12 12.52 15.97 -31.44
N SER A 13 13.75 16.02 -30.96
CA SER A 13 14.42 14.85 -30.42
C SER A 13 13.68 14.35 -29.17
N TRP A 14 13.79 13.06 -28.84
CA TRP A 14 13.08 12.51 -27.70
C TRP A 14 13.47 13.19 -26.38
N ILE A 15 14.72 13.62 -26.23
CA ILE A 15 15.21 14.28 -25.00
C ILE A 15 14.52 15.62 -24.72
N GLU A 16 14.01 16.31 -25.75
CA GLU A 16 13.29 17.57 -25.58
C GLU A 16 11.80 17.36 -25.26
N ARG A 17 11.27 16.16 -25.54
CA ARG A 17 9.87 15.82 -25.32
C ARG A 17 9.67 15.03 -24.02
N LEU A 18 10.61 14.14 -23.69
CA LEU A 18 10.57 13.22 -22.54
C LEU A 18 9.27 12.41 -22.45
N ASP A 19 8.58 12.22 -23.57
CA ASP A 19 7.29 11.56 -23.62
C ASP A 19 7.45 10.05 -23.79
N ILE A 20 6.65 9.29 -23.04
CA ILE A 20 6.67 7.83 -23.06
C ILE A 20 5.24 7.35 -23.19
N VAL A 21 5.02 6.46 -24.15
CA VAL A 21 3.76 5.77 -24.37
C VAL A 21 4.02 4.29 -24.13
N ASN A 22 3.46 3.76 -23.05
CA ASN A 22 3.75 2.42 -22.57
C ASN A 22 2.51 1.72 -22.03
N ALA A 23 2.57 0.39 -22.05
CA ALA A 23 1.63 -0.49 -21.35
C ALA A 23 1.96 -0.53 -19.83
N PRO A 24 1.01 -0.90 -18.97
CA PRO A 24 1.27 -1.06 -17.55
C PRO A 24 2.32 -2.14 -17.27
N ALA A 25 3.20 -1.90 -16.28
CA ALA A 25 4.19 -2.88 -15.83
C ALA A 25 3.54 -4.22 -15.48
N PRO A 26 4.20 -5.37 -15.73
CA PRO A 26 3.66 -6.69 -15.37
C PRO A 26 3.30 -6.74 -13.87
N LEU A 27 2.22 -7.46 -13.55
CA LEU A 27 1.74 -7.52 -12.18
C LEU A 27 2.70 -8.38 -11.35
N ALA A 28 3.41 -7.75 -10.42
CA ALA A 28 4.24 -8.47 -9.46
C ALA A 28 3.36 -9.34 -8.54
N PRO A 29 3.80 -10.57 -8.19
CA PRO A 29 3.04 -11.46 -7.30
C PRO A 29 2.66 -10.81 -5.96
N GLU A 30 3.57 -10.03 -5.36
CA GLU A 30 3.32 -9.31 -4.11
C GLU A 30 2.18 -8.29 -4.22
N LEU A 31 2.08 -7.62 -5.37
CA LEU A 31 1.04 -6.62 -5.61
C LEU A 31 -0.32 -7.31 -5.80
N ALA A 32 -0.34 -8.47 -6.45
CA ALA A 32 -1.54 -9.30 -6.56
C ALA A 32 -2.07 -9.73 -5.18
N LEU A 33 -1.19 -10.19 -4.30
CA LEU A 33 -1.53 -10.54 -2.91
C LEU A 33 -2.11 -9.34 -2.16
N ARG A 34 -1.48 -8.15 -2.30
CA ARG A 34 -1.97 -6.93 -1.65
C ARG A 34 -3.36 -6.49 -2.14
N ILE A 35 -3.64 -6.68 -3.42
CA ILE A 35 -4.98 -6.42 -4.00
C ILE A 35 -6.00 -7.40 -3.40
N GLN A 36 -5.64 -8.68 -3.25
CA GLN A 36 -6.51 -9.68 -2.63
C GLN A 36 -6.77 -9.34 -1.15
N ASP A 37 -5.73 -9.08 -0.37
CA ASP A 37 -5.84 -8.68 1.04
C ASP A 37 -6.78 -7.49 1.24
N GLN A 38 -6.73 -6.50 0.35
CA GLN A 38 -7.63 -5.35 0.43
C GLN A 38 -9.08 -5.71 0.11
N LYS A 39 -9.31 -6.56 -0.90
CA LYS A 39 -10.66 -7.08 -1.19
C LYS A 39 -11.20 -7.84 0.01
N ASP A 40 -10.39 -8.67 0.64
CA ASP A 40 -10.78 -9.46 1.81
C ASP A 40 -11.04 -8.59 3.04
N ARG A 41 -10.22 -7.56 3.26
CA ARG A 41 -10.47 -6.56 4.31
C ARG A 41 -11.79 -5.84 4.08
N ARG A 42 -12.08 -5.43 2.83
CA ARG A 42 -13.31 -4.75 2.47
C ARG A 42 -14.53 -5.65 2.68
N THR A 43 -14.48 -6.90 2.21
CA THR A 43 -15.58 -7.85 2.41
C THR A 43 -15.84 -8.15 3.89
N ASN A 44 -14.78 -8.31 4.70
CA ASN A 44 -14.90 -8.49 6.14
C ASN A 44 -15.50 -7.25 6.84
N GLN A 45 -15.13 -6.05 6.40
CA GLN A 45 -15.71 -4.80 6.90
C GLN A 45 -17.21 -4.69 6.59
N MET A 46 -17.62 -5.07 5.37
CA MET A 46 -19.02 -5.07 4.95
C MET A 46 -19.85 -6.11 5.73
N LYS A 47 -19.30 -7.30 5.98
CA LYS A 47 -19.95 -8.33 6.82
C LYS A 47 -20.10 -7.89 8.27
N GLY A 48 -19.08 -7.21 8.82
CA GLY A 48 -19.04 -6.79 10.22
C GLY A 48 -19.92 -5.58 10.54
N ASN A 49 -20.29 -4.77 9.53
CA ASN A 49 -21.04 -3.54 9.76
C ASN A 49 -22.15 -3.35 8.72
N LYS A 50 -23.34 -3.88 9.05
CA LYS A 50 -24.55 -3.82 8.21
C LYS A 50 -25.07 -2.40 7.93
N LYS A 51 -24.54 -1.38 8.63
CA LYS A 51 -24.91 0.04 8.42
C LYS A 51 -24.21 0.68 7.20
N LEU A 52 -23.19 0.04 6.62
CA LEU A 52 -22.58 0.54 5.39
C LEU A 52 -23.45 0.20 4.16
N PRO A 53 -23.46 1.06 3.12
CA PRO A 53 -24.14 0.76 1.85
C PRO A 53 -23.55 -0.50 1.21
N GLN A 54 -24.39 -1.51 0.99
CA GLN A 54 -23.97 -2.79 0.41
C GLN A 54 -23.95 -2.68 -1.11
N TYR A 55 -22.75 -2.69 -1.68
CA TYR A 55 -22.53 -2.78 -3.12
C TYR A 55 -22.26 -4.23 -3.53
N LYS A 56 -22.54 -4.56 -4.79
CA LYS A 56 -22.01 -5.79 -5.37
C LYS A 56 -20.48 -5.74 -5.33
N PRO A 57 -19.78 -6.87 -5.08
CA PRO A 57 -18.31 -6.89 -4.97
C PRO A 57 -17.56 -6.29 -6.17
N GLU A 58 -18.15 -6.34 -7.37
CA GLU A 58 -17.55 -5.81 -8.61
C GLU A 58 -17.78 -4.31 -8.80
N GLU A 59 -18.84 -3.76 -8.22
CA GLU A 59 -19.28 -2.37 -8.37
C GLU A 59 -18.89 -1.50 -7.17
N ASP A 60 -18.20 -2.07 -6.16
CA ASP A 60 -17.79 -1.29 -4.98
C ASP A 60 -16.83 -0.17 -5.39
N PRO A 61 -17.21 1.11 -5.20
CA PRO A 61 -16.42 2.25 -5.65
C PRO A 61 -15.03 2.27 -5.01
N VAL A 62 -14.88 1.76 -3.77
CA VAL A 62 -13.60 1.74 -3.07
C VAL A 62 -12.64 0.71 -3.69
N VAL A 63 -13.14 -0.48 -4.04
CA VAL A 63 -12.34 -1.53 -4.67
C VAL A 63 -11.97 -1.13 -6.10
N ASN A 64 -12.90 -0.48 -6.80
CA ASN A 64 -12.65 0.05 -8.14
C ASN A 64 -11.56 1.13 -8.12
N ASP A 65 -11.68 2.11 -7.23
CA ASP A 65 -10.69 3.19 -7.09
C ASP A 65 -9.29 2.66 -6.79
N PHE A 66 -9.18 1.69 -5.87
CA PHE A 66 -7.89 1.06 -5.59
C PHE A 66 -7.29 0.34 -6.80
N LYS A 67 -8.10 -0.40 -7.57
CA LYS A 67 -7.63 -1.05 -8.81
C LYS A 67 -7.17 -0.01 -9.83
N ARG A 68 -7.91 1.10 -9.96
CA ARG A 68 -7.58 2.22 -10.87
C ARG A 68 -6.24 2.85 -10.49
N GLU A 69 -6.08 3.27 -9.23
CA GLU A 69 -4.82 3.85 -8.72
C GLU A 69 -3.64 2.90 -8.89
N THR A 70 -3.85 1.60 -8.64
CA THR A 70 -2.81 0.58 -8.83
C THR A 70 -2.38 0.48 -10.30
N ASN A 71 -3.32 0.57 -11.24
CA ASN A 71 -3.01 0.54 -12.67
C ASN A 71 -2.28 1.80 -13.13
N LEU A 72 -2.70 2.98 -12.65
CA LEU A 72 -2.01 4.25 -12.92
C LEU A 72 -0.57 4.20 -12.41
N HIS A 73 -0.37 3.71 -11.19
CA HIS A 73 0.95 3.54 -10.62
C HIS A 73 1.83 2.59 -11.43
N ARG A 74 1.30 1.45 -11.87
CA ARG A 74 2.03 0.48 -12.72
C ARG A 74 2.41 1.05 -14.08
N GLN A 75 1.53 1.86 -14.68
CA GLN A 75 1.83 2.52 -15.95
C GLN A 75 2.93 3.56 -15.76
N ALA A 76 2.85 4.39 -14.72
CA ALA A 76 3.88 5.35 -14.37
C ALA A 76 5.23 4.67 -14.08
N GLN A 77 5.22 3.54 -13.35
CA GLN A 77 6.43 2.79 -13.04
C GLN A 77 7.12 2.26 -14.30
N ALA A 78 6.37 1.65 -15.22
CA ALA A 78 6.93 1.20 -16.49
C ALA A 78 7.51 2.37 -17.30
N ALA A 79 6.82 3.52 -17.32
CA ALA A 79 7.32 4.70 -18.03
C ALA A 79 8.63 5.21 -17.42
N VAL A 80 8.72 5.24 -16.08
CA VAL A 80 9.96 5.65 -15.38
C VAL A 80 11.09 4.68 -15.70
N MET A 81 10.86 3.36 -15.69
CA MET A 81 11.89 2.37 -16.03
C MET A 81 12.43 2.56 -17.45
N ASP A 82 11.54 2.73 -18.43
CA ASP A 82 11.91 2.97 -19.82
C ASP A 82 12.64 4.32 -19.98
N GLY A 83 12.16 5.36 -19.30
CA GLY A 83 12.75 6.70 -19.35
C GLY A 83 14.16 6.73 -18.76
N ILE A 84 14.37 6.07 -17.61
CA ILE A 84 15.67 5.94 -16.97
C ILE A 84 16.66 5.23 -17.91
N ALA A 85 16.23 4.13 -18.56
CA ALA A 85 17.08 3.40 -19.48
C ALA A 85 17.53 4.28 -20.65
N ARG A 86 16.61 5.05 -21.26
CA ARG A 86 16.92 5.97 -22.37
C ARG A 86 17.84 7.12 -21.94
N LEU A 87 17.61 7.70 -20.76
CA LEU A 87 18.45 8.79 -20.23
C LEU A 87 19.87 8.33 -19.89
N LYS A 88 20.03 7.09 -19.40
CA LYS A 88 21.35 6.49 -19.16
C LYS A 88 22.15 6.33 -20.45
N ILE A 89 21.52 5.87 -21.53
CA ILE A 89 22.17 5.75 -22.86
C ILE A 89 22.68 7.12 -23.34
N LEU A 90 21.94 8.19 -23.07
CA LEU A 90 22.31 9.56 -23.41
C LEU A 90 23.33 10.20 -22.45
N GLY A 91 23.80 9.47 -21.43
CA GLY A 91 24.78 9.95 -20.46
C GLY A 91 24.29 11.09 -19.57
N LYS A 92 22.97 11.20 -19.33
CA LYS A 92 22.39 12.27 -18.49
C LYS A 92 22.30 11.85 -17.02
N ILE A 93 22.49 12.83 -16.12
CA ILE A 93 22.30 12.65 -14.68
C ILE A 93 20.79 12.62 -14.39
N ILE A 94 20.35 11.61 -13.64
CA ILE A 94 18.92 11.35 -13.38
C ILE A 94 18.54 11.60 -11.92
N ILE A 95 19.46 11.30 -11.00
CA ILE A 95 19.22 11.37 -9.56
C ILE A 95 19.52 12.79 -9.09
N ARG A 96 18.60 13.36 -8.30
CA ARG A 96 18.82 14.62 -7.60
C ARG A 96 19.89 14.40 -6.52
N PRO A 97 21.03 15.11 -6.55
CA PRO A 97 22.01 15.05 -5.46
C PRO A 97 21.41 15.51 -4.13
N ASP A 98 21.84 14.92 -3.02
CA ASP A 98 21.37 15.31 -1.68
C ASP A 98 21.82 16.72 -1.27
N ASP A 99 22.95 17.18 -1.83
CA ASP A 99 23.54 18.50 -1.57
C ASP A 99 23.03 19.61 -2.53
N TYR A 100 22.02 19.30 -3.35
CA TYR A 100 21.42 20.28 -4.27
C TYR A 100 20.10 20.85 -3.69
N PHE A 101 20.20 22.02 -3.06
CA PHE A 101 19.07 22.73 -2.44
C PHE A 101 18.40 23.72 -3.42
N GLY A 102 17.55 23.19 -4.30
CA GLY A 102 16.66 23.99 -5.16
C GLY A 102 15.28 24.22 -4.55
N GLN A 103 14.49 25.13 -5.12
CA GLN A 103 13.09 25.30 -4.72
C GLN A 103 12.29 24.03 -5.05
N MET A 104 11.61 23.48 -4.05
CA MET A 104 10.73 22.31 -4.20
C MET A 104 9.28 22.74 -4.39
N ALA A 105 8.46 21.87 -4.98
CA ALA A 105 7.03 22.15 -5.19
C ALA A 105 6.22 22.34 -3.89
N LYS A 106 6.73 21.87 -2.75
CA LYS A 106 6.13 22.03 -1.41
C LYS A 106 7.18 22.56 -0.44
N THR A 107 6.76 23.42 0.48
CA THR A 107 7.65 23.98 1.51
C THR A 107 8.01 22.94 2.58
N ASP A 108 9.17 23.14 3.21
CA ASP A 108 9.64 22.24 4.27
C ASP A 108 8.72 22.24 5.50
N GLU A 109 8.13 23.39 5.83
CA GLU A 109 7.13 23.51 6.90
C GLU A 109 5.90 22.63 6.62
N HIS A 110 5.42 22.62 5.38
CA HIS A 110 4.32 21.76 4.97
C HIS A 110 4.70 20.28 5.07
N MET A 111 5.90 19.92 4.62
CA MET A 111 6.42 18.55 4.72
C MET A 111 6.65 18.11 6.17
N HIS A 112 7.03 19.03 7.07
CA HIS A 112 7.16 18.76 8.50
C HIS A 112 5.81 18.41 9.12
N LYS A 113 4.77 19.22 8.86
CA LYS A 113 3.40 18.92 9.29
C LYS A 113 2.92 17.56 8.80
N LEU A 114 3.17 17.22 7.53
CA LEU A 114 2.84 15.90 6.98
C LEU A 114 3.57 14.78 7.73
N ARG A 115 4.87 14.91 7.96
CA ARG A 115 5.66 13.93 8.72
C ARG A 115 5.09 13.71 10.11
N GLU A 116 4.76 14.78 10.84
CA GLU A 116 4.14 14.66 12.15
C GLU A 116 2.82 13.87 12.11
N THR A 117 1.95 14.15 11.14
CA THR A 117 0.67 13.44 11.02
C THR A 117 0.86 11.95 10.73
N LEU A 118 1.87 11.61 9.91
CA LEU A 118 2.22 10.22 9.62
C LEU A 118 2.76 9.52 10.86
N THR A 119 3.68 10.16 11.60
CA THR A 119 4.22 9.62 12.85
C THR A 119 3.11 9.43 13.88
N LYS A 120 2.19 10.39 14.04
CA LYS A 120 1.01 10.27 14.92
C LYS A 120 0.13 9.07 14.54
N LYS A 121 -0.17 8.88 13.26
CA LYS A 121 -0.94 7.71 12.77
C LYS A 121 -0.23 6.38 13.03
N GLN A 122 1.09 6.32 12.80
CA GLN A 122 1.88 5.12 13.07
C GLN A 122 1.92 4.79 14.58
N MET A 123 2.08 5.79 15.44
CA MET A 123 2.04 5.60 16.88
C MET A 123 0.68 5.09 17.35
N ALA A 124 -0.41 5.67 16.86
CA ALA A 124 -1.76 5.20 17.18
C ALA A 124 -1.98 3.74 16.76
N ALA A 125 -1.56 3.36 15.55
CA ALA A 125 -1.65 1.98 15.08
C ALA A 125 -0.85 1.01 15.96
N LYS A 126 0.40 1.34 16.30
CA LYS A 126 1.25 0.54 17.20
C LYS A 126 0.63 0.39 18.59
N GLN A 127 0.00 1.43 19.12
CA GLN A 127 -0.69 1.36 20.40
C GLN A 127 -1.91 0.43 20.33
N CYS A 128 -2.71 0.51 19.27
CA CYS A 128 -3.84 -0.40 19.06
C CYS A 128 -3.38 -1.87 18.97
N GLU A 129 -2.30 -2.14 18.24
CA GLU A 129 -1.71 -3.47 18.15
C GLU A 129 -1.18 -3.97 19.49
N LYS A 130 -0.46 -3.14 20.24
CA LYS A 130 0.03 -3.47 21.58
C LYS A 130 -1.12 -3.81 22.54
N VAL A 131 -2.20 -3.03 22.52
CA VAL A 131 -3.41 -3.31 23.32
C VAL A 131 -4.06 -4.63 22.90
N ARG A 132 -4.13 -4.92 21.60
CA ARG A 132 -4.64 -6.20 21.10
C ARG A 132 -3.79 -7.38 21.56
N GLN A 133 -2.46 -7.27 21.52
CA GLN A 133 -1.53 -8.28 22.02
C GLN A 133 -1.70 -8.52 23.52
N ILE A 134 -1.78 -7.46 24.33
CA ILE A 134 -2.01 -7.57 25.78
C ILE A 134 -3.33 -8.29 26.07
N ARG A 135 -4.41 -7.98 25.34
CA ARG A 135 -5.71 -8.66 25.49
C ARG A 135 -5.61 -10.15 25.14
N GLN A 136 -4.88 -10.49 24.09
CA GLN A 136 -4.69 -11.88 23.67
C GLN A 136 -3.85 -12.67 24.68
N GLN A 137 -2.75 -12.08 25.17
CA GLN A 137 -1.93 -12.66 26.23
C GLN A 137 -2.76 -12.94 27.49
N ARG A 138 -3.58 -11.98 27.96
CA ARG A 138 -4.47 -12.20 29.12
C ARG A 138 -5.44 -13.36 28.93
N LYS A 139 -6.02 -13.52 27.72
CA LYS A 139 -6.91 -14.65 27.40
C LYS A 139 -6.16 -15.99 27.46
N VAL A 140 -4.94 -16.04 26.92
CA VAL A 140 -4.10 -17.25 26.94
C VAL A 140 -3.69 -17.60 28.37
N CYS A 141 -3.23 -16.62 29.15
CA CYS A 141 -2.87 -16.83 30.57
C CYS A 141 -4.05 -17.41 31.37
N LYS A 142 -5.27 -16.90 31.17
CA LYS A 142 -6.48 -17.43 31.83
C LYS A 142 -6.76 -18.89 31.44
N LYS A 143 -6.62 -19.25 30.16
CA LYS A 143 -6.78 -20.64 29.69
C LYS A 143 -5.74 -21.58 30.32
N ILE A 144 -4.47 -21.17 30.32
CA ILE A 144 -3.37 -21.92 30.93
C ILE A 144 -3.63 -22.15 32.42
N GLN A 145 -4.13 -21.14 33.13
CA GLN A 145 -4.46 -21.28 34.55
C GLN A 145 -5.57 -22.31 34.78
N ILE A 146 -6.63 -22.30 33.97
CA ILE A 146 -7.71 -23.28 34.05
C ILE A 146 -7.21 -24.69 33.72
N GLU A 147 -6.44 -24.85 32.63
CA GLU A 147 -5.86 -26.14 32.23
C GLU A 147 -4.93 -26.71 33.30
N ARG A 148 -4.10 -25.88 33.95
CA ARG A 148 -3.26 -26.32 35.08
C ARG A 148 -4.09 -26.84 36.24
N THR A 149 -5.18 -26.17 36.59
CA THR A 149 -6.07 -26.61 37.67
C THR A 149 -6.75 -27.94 37.31
N ILE A 150 -7.25 -28.07 36.08
CA ILE A 150 -7.85 -29.32 35.58
C ILE A 150 -6.84 -30.47 35.62
N LYS A 151 -5.61 -30.26 35.13
CA LYS A 151 -4.54 -31.27 35.16
C LYS A 151 -4.23 -31.72 36.59
N LYS A 152 -4.11 -30.77 37.55
CA LYS A 152 -3.90 -31.10 38.96
C LYS A 152 -5.04 -31.95 39.54
N HIS A 153 -6.30 -31.65 39.22
CA HIS A 153 -7.43 -32.47 39.67
C HIS A 153 -7.43 -33.86 39.02
N GLN A 154 -7.07 -33.97 37.74
CA GLN A 154 -6.95 -35.25 37.04
C GLN A 154 -5.82 -36.12 37.64
N GLU A 155 -4.66 -35.53 37.91
CA GLU A 155 -3.53 -36.20 38.56
C GLU A 155 -3.93 -36.72 39.96
N LYS A 156 -4.60 -35.88 40.77
CA LYS A 156 -5.10 -36.32 42.09
C LYS A 156 -6.08 -37.48 41.99
N ARG A 157 -7.01 -37.48 41.02
CA ARG A 157 -7.95 -38.59 40.81
C ARG A 157 -7.24 -39.88 40.41
N LYS A 158 -6.25 -39.81 39.51
CA LYS A 158 -5.46 -40.98 39.09
C LYS A 158 -4.58 -41.58 40.18
N MET A 159 -4.23 -40.82 41.21
CA MET A 159 -3.44 -41.30 42.35
C MET A 159 -4.29 -41.95 43.45
N LEU A 160 -5.62 -41.75 43.41
CA LEU A 160 -6.59 -42.30 44.36
C LEU A 160 -7.33 -43.53 43.81
N GLU A 161 -7.23 -43.78 42.50
CA GLU A 161 -7.51 -45.07 41.85
C GLU A 161 -6.24 -45.95 41.90
#